data_AF-A0A6V7JC54-F1
#
_entry.id   AF-A0A6V7JC54-F1
#
_cell.length_a   1.000
_cell.length_b   1.000
_cell.length_c   1.000
_cell.angle_alpha   90.00
_cell.angle_beta   90.00
_cell.angle_gamma   90.00
#
_symmetry.space_group_name_H-M   'P 1'
#
loop_
_entity.id
_entity.type
_entity.pdbx_description
1 polymer ?
#
loop_
_entity_poly.entity_id
_entity_poly.type
_entity_poly.pdbx_seq_one_letter_code
_entity_poly.pdbx_strand_id
1 'polypeptide(L)'
;IWKDMSLNDSLSDIERAKLAVWDYPVSDKYTKMFQAMREAGFPKSMDEAVARVKRQIANYSNTEFAFIGDATDIKYLSMTNCDLTMVGEEFSRKPYAIAVQQGSPLKDQFNNA
;
A
#
# COMPACT_ATOMS: atom_id res chain seq x y z
N ILE A 1 24.84 11.31 -1.11
CA ILE A 1 25.14 12.71 -0.72
C ILE A 1 23.93 13.61 -0.99
N TRP A 2 23.60 13.97 -2.24
CA TRP A 2 22.49 14.91 -2.54
C TRP A 2 21.11 14.28 -2.33
N LYS A 3 20.95 12.99 -2.67
CA LYS A 3 19.76 12.19 -2.36
C LYS A 3 19.48 12.10 -0.86
N ASP A 4 20.51 11.89 -0.05
CA ASP A 4 20.37 11.77 1.41
C ASP A 4 20.08 13.13 2.06
N MET A 5 20.50 14.23 1.42
CA MET A 5 20.25 15.60 1.85
C MET A 5 18.83 16.07 1.50
N SER A 6 18.30 15.67 0.33
CA SER A 6 16.93 15.99 -0.09
C SER A 6 15.86 15.12 0.57
N LEU A 7 16.24 13.96 1.11
CA LEU A 7 15.36 13.04 1.85
C LEU A 7 15.39 13.25 3.37
N ASN A 8 16.07 14.29 3.85
CA ASN A 8 16.12 14.60 5.27
C ASN A 8 14.93 15.49 5.67
N ASP A 9 13.92 14.89 6.32
CA ASP A 9 12.70 15.57 6.79
C ASP A 9 12.92 16.46 8.03
N SER A 10 14.16 16.59 8.53
CA SER A 10 14.49 17.50 9.64
C SER A 10 14.86 18.93 9.21
N LEU A 11 14.83 19.23 7.90
CA LEU A 11 15.20 20.54 7.34
C LEU A 11 13.99 21.48 7.25
N SER A 12 14.22 22.79 7.40
CA SER A 12 13.15 23.79 7.25
C SER A 12 12.72 23.95 5.78
N ASP A 13 11.47 24.38 5.55
CA ASP A 13 10.91 24.56 4.20
C ASP A 13 11.77 25.46 3.30
N ILE A 14 12.41 26.47 3.89
CA ILE A 14 13.29 27.44 3.19
C ILE A 14 14.61 26.77 2.75
N GLU A 15 15.15 25.88 3.56
CA GLU A 15 16.39 25.14 3.23
C GLU A 15 16.13 24.05 2.19
N ARG A 16 14.95 23.40 2.28
CA ARG A 16 14.50 22.43 1.28
C ARG A 16 14.28 23.06 -0.09
N ALA A 17 13.69 24.27 -0.14
CA ALA A 17 13.48 25.01 -1.39
C ALA A 17 14.79 25.36 -2.11
N LYS A 18 15.90 25.56 -1.38
CA LYS A 18 17.23 25.82 -1.97
C LYS A 18 17.88 24.60 -2.61
N LEU A 19 17.40 23.40 -2.32
CA LEU A 19 17.90 22.13 -2.87
C LEU A 19 17.04 21.59 -4.03
N ALA A 20 15.97 22.31 -4.41
CA ALA A 20 14.94 21.89 -5.38
C ALA A 20 15.39 21.92 -6.87
N VAL A 21 16.69 21.95 -7.16
CA VAL A 21 17.23 21.96 -8.55
C VAL A 21 17.01 20.60 -9.25
N TRP A 22 16.63 19.56 -8.51
CA TRP A 22 16.27 18.26 -9.05
C TRP A 22 15.00 17.71 -8.40
N ASP A 23 13.89 18.46 -8.43
CA ASP A 23 12.54 17.89 -8.28
C ASP A 23 12.13 17.10 -9.54
N TYR A 24 13.04 16.27 -10.08
CA TYR A 24 12.63 15.24 -11.02
C TYR A 24 11.84 14.21 -10.20
N PRO A 25 10.59 13.86 -10.58
CA PRO A 25 9.70 13.05 -9.76
C PRO A 25 10.16 11.59 -9.80
N VAL A 26 11.30 11.28 -9.19
CA VAL A 26 11.72 9.92 -8.91
C VAL A 26 10.91 9.44 -7.71
N SER A 27 9.63 9.14 -7.98
CA SER A 27 8.68 8.33 -7.22
C SER A 27 8.86 8.23 -5.69
N ASP A 28 9.10 9.35 -4.99
CA ASP A 28 9.26 9.34 -3.53
C ASP A 28 7.95 8.99 -2.81
N LYS A 29 6.81 9.16 -3.48
CA LYS A 29 5.48 8.81 -2.97
C LYS A 29 5.41 7.38 -2.42
N TYR A 30 5.80 6.39 -3.24
CA TYR A 30 5.72 4.98 -2.84
C TYR A 30 6.80 4.59 -1.83
N THR A 31 7.96 5.26 -1.88
CA THR A 31 9.04 5.09 -0.89
C THR A 31 8.57 5.54 0.49
N LYS A 32 7.97 6.73 0.59
CA LYS A 32 7.40 7.27 1.83
C LYS A 32 6.23 6.44 2.34
N MET A 33 5.34 5.99 1.46
CA MET A 33 4.27 5.05 1.83
C MET A 33 4.86 3.77 2.44
N PHE A 34 5.89 3.19 1.82
CA PHE A 34 6.52 1.98 2.34
C PHE A 34 7.24 2.21 3.67
N GLN A 35 7.90 3.35 3.85
CA GLN A 35 8.48 3.75 5.14
C GLN A 35 7.40 3.85 6.23
N ALA A 36 6.29 4.54 5.96
CA ALA A 36 5.17 4.64 6.88
C ALA A 36 4.55 3.27 7.23
N MET A 37 4.44 2.36 6.25
CA MET A 37 3.98 0.98 6.50
C MET A 37 4.92 0.21 7.42
N ARG A 38 6.24 0.40 7.28
CA ARG A 38 7.24 -0.25 8.14
C ARG A 38 7.19 0.27 9.56
N GLU A 39 7.03 1.58 9.75
CA GLU A 39 6.93 2.21 11.07
C GLU A 39 5.62 1.82 11.77
N ALA A 40 4.50 1.78 11.03
CA ALA A 40 3.22 1.34 11.56
C ALA A 40 3.17 -0.17 11.83
N GLY A 41 4.00 -0.96 11.15
CA GLY A 41 4.00 -2.42 11.21
C GLY A 41 2.89 -3.06 10.36
N PHE A 42 3.21 -4.18 9.73
CA PHE A 42 2.29 -4.91 8.85
C PHE A 42 1.35 -5.82 9.66
N PRO A 43 0.04 -5.81 9.37
CA PRO A 43 -0.88 -6.80 9.93
C PRO A 43 -0.55 -8.20 9.37
N LYS A 44 -0.77 -9.24 10.18
CA LYS A 44 -0.49 -10.64 9.79
C LYS A 44 -1.63 -11.27 8.99
N SER A 45 -2.84 -10.79 9.18
CA SER A 45 -4.05 -11.27 8.50
C SER A 45 -4.99 -10.12 8.13
N MET A 46 -5.92 -10.42 7.21
CA MET A 46 -6.97 -9.47 6.82
C MET A 46 -7.88 -9.10 8.00
N ASP A 47 -8.23 -10.09 8.84
CA ASP A 47 -9.07 -9.85 10.03
C ASP A 47 -8.39 -8.91 11.03
N GLU A 48 -7.08 -9.07 11.25
CA GLU A 48 -6.30 -8.16 12.09
C GLU A 48 -6.27 -6.76 11.49
N ALA A 49 -6.12 -6.63 10.16
CA ALA A 49 -6.15 -5.35 9.47
C ALA A 49 -7.51 -4.64 9.66
N VAL A 50 -8.62 -5.36 9.49
CA VAL A 50 -9.97 -4.81 9.69
C VAL A 50 -10.19 -4.41 11.15
N ALA A 51 -9.80 -5.25 12.11
CA ALA A 51 -9.89 -4.93 13.54
C ALA A 51 -9.07 -3.69 13.91
N ARG A 52 -7.90 -3.51 13.27
CA ARG A 52 -7.05 -2.33 13.44
C ARG A 52 -7.68 -1.07 12.87
N VAL A 53 -8.24 -1.13 11.66
CA VAL A 53 -8.99 -0.01 11.05
C VAL A 53 -10.19 0.37 11.91
N LYS A 54 -10.90 -0.62 12.48
CA LYS A 54 -12.03 -0.40 13.38
C LYS A 54 -11.63 -0.01 14.82
N ARG A 55 -10.34 0.18 15.11
CA ARG A 55 -9.79 0.51 16.45
C ARG A 55 -10.18 -0.48 17.56
N GLN A 56 -10.40 -1.74 17.21
CA GLN A 56 -10.81 -2.79 18.15
C GLN A 56 -9.63 -3.38 18.94
N ILE A 57 -8.40 -3.09 18.53
CA ILE A 57 -7.17 -3.58 19.18
C ILE A 57 -6.68 -2.54 20.19
N ALA A 58 -6.65 -2.90 21.48
CA ALA A 58 -6.31 -1.98 22.57
C ALA A 58 -4.95 -1.28 22.40
N ASN A 59 -3.94 -1.97 21.86
CA ASN A 59 -2.60 -1.38 21.64
C ASN A 59 -2.59 -0.28 20.56
N TYR A 60 -3.61 -0.26 19.69
CA TYR A 60 -3.71 0.66 18.56
C TYR A 60 -4.98 1.52 18.60
N SER A 61 -5.73 1.52 19.70
CA SER A 61 -7.04 2.20 19.77
C SER A 61 -6.94 3.72 19.61
N ASN A 62 -5.78 4.30 19.90
CA ASN A 62 -5.54 5.75 19.85
C ASN A 62 -4.90 6.21 18.54
N THR A 63 -4.58 5.29 17.61
CA THR A 63 -3.94 5.64 16.33
C THR A 63 -4.91 5.50 15.17
N GLU A 64 -4.87 6.46 14.26
CA GLU A 64 -5.58 6.38 13.00
C GLU A 64 -4.81 5.44 12.06
N PHE A 65 -5.54 4.56 11.38
CA PHE A 65 -4.94 3.54 10.54
C PHE A 65 -5.73 3.38 9.25
N ALA A 66 -5.00 3.38 8.13
CA ALA A 66 -5.52 3.04 6.82
C ALA A 66 -4.79 1.78 6.32
N PHE A 67 -5.55 0.82 5.83
CA PHE A 67 -5.00 -0.42 5.30
C PHE A 67 -4.88 -0.37 3.78
N ILE A 68 -3.72 -0.78 3.26
CA ILE A 68 -3.46 -0.93 1.82
C ILE A 68 -3.43 -2.43 1.51
N GLY A 69 -4.31 -2.87 0.63
CA GLY A 69 -4.42 -4.27 0.22
C GLY A 69 -4.95 -4.41 -1.22
N ASP A 70 -5.26 -5.65 -1.61
CA ASP A 70 -5.77 -5.95 -2.94
C ASP A 70 -7.15 -5.30 -3.17
N ALA A 71 -7.33 -4.70 -4.34
CA ALA A 71 -8.50 -3.88 -4.64
C ALA A 71 -9.82 -4.67 -4.54
N THR A 72 -9.82 -5.93 -4.98
CA THR A 72 -10.99 -6.82 -4.91
C THR A 72 -11.41 -7.11 -3.47
N ASP A 73 -10.45 -7.36 -2.59
CA ASP A 73 -10.73 -7.69 -1.18
C ASP A 73 -11.27 -6.46 -0.44
N ILE A 74 -10.64 -5.29 -0.66
CA ILE A 74 -11.11 -4.02 -0.08
C ILE A 74 -12.51 -3.67 -0.61
N LYS A 75 -12.76 -3.90 -1.91
CA LYS A 75 -14.08 -3.68 -2.50
C LYS A 75 -15.13 -4.59 -1.86
N TYR A 76 -14.82 -5.88 -1.70
CA TYR A 76 -15.69 -6.82 -1.05
C TYR A 76 -16.00 -6.39 0.39
N LEU A 77 -14.98 -6.01 1.17
CA LEU A 77 -15.13 -5.56 2.54
C LEU A 77 -16.00 -4.30 2.67
N SER A 78 -15.84 -3.33 1.76
CA SER A 78 -16.68 -2.12 1.72
C SER A 78 -18.11 -2.41 1.28
N MET A 79 -18.31 -3.39 0.39
CA MET A 79 -19.66 -3.84 0.00
C MET A 79 -20.39 -4.57 1.13
N THR A 80 -19.68 -5.36 1.94
CA THR A 80 -20.29 -6.13 3.03
C THR A 80 -20.39 -5.36 4.34
N ASN A 81 -19.52 -4.38 4.59
CA ASN A 81 -19.47 -3.61 5.83
C ASN A 81 -19.67 -2.12 5.56
N CYS A 82 -20.78 -1.56 6.04
CA CYS A 82 -21.06 -0.12 5.91
C CYS A 82 -20.12 0.78 6.71
N ASP A 83 -19.39 0.23 7.68
CA ASP A 83 -18.42 0.97 8.50
C ASP A 83 -17.09 1.24 7.77
N LEU A 84 -16.88 0.60 6.60
CA LEU A 84 -15.63 0.65 5.86
C LEU A 84 -15.81 1.37 4.53
N THR A 85 -14.93 2.32 4.27
CA THR A 85 -14.89 3.07 3.01
C THR A 85 -13.58 2.81 2.29
N MET A 86 -13.66 2.54 0.99
CA MET A 86 -12.51 2.53 0.11
C MET A 86 -12.04 3.96 -0.19
N VAL A 87 -10.74 4.21 -0.07
CA VAL A 87 -10.13 5.52 -0.33
C VAL A 87 -9.18 5.44 -1.52
N GLY A 88 -9.39 6.33 -2.50
CA GLY A 88 -8.52 6.47 -3.67
C GLY A 88 -8.80 5.49 -4.80
N GLU A 89 -7.89 5.44 -5.78
CA GLU A 89 -7.97 4.58 -6.96
C GLU A 89 -6.92 3.46 -6.94
N GLU A 90 -7.19 2.41 -7.71
CA GLU A 90 -6.27 1.29 -7.90
C GLU A 90 -4.98 1.74 -8.62
N PHE A 91 -3.85 1.67 -7.92
CA PHE A 91 -2.55 2.11 -8.45
C PHE A 91 -1.67 0.96 -8.97
N SER A 92 -2.04 -0.30 -8.74
CA SER A 92 -1.32 -1.48 -9.24
C SER A 92 -2.29 -2.58 -9.66
N ARG A 93 -2.66 -2.59 -10.94
CA ARG A 93 -3.53 -3.63 -11.49
C ARG A 93 -2.72 -4.89 -11.76
N LYS A 94 -3.00 -5.93 -10.99
CA LYS A 94 -2.41 -7.26 -11.16
C LYS A 94 -3.54 -8.26 -11.40
N PRO A 95 -3.62 -8.89 -12.58
CA PRO A 95 -4.66 -9.87 -12.85
C PRO A 95 -4.43 -11.15 -12.04
N TYR A 96 -5.52 -11.80 -11.64
CA TYR A 96 -5.47 -13.15 -11.10
C TYR A 96 -5.23 -14.15 -12.25
N ALA A 97 -4.36 -15.13 -12.01
CA ALA A 97 -4.02 -16.16 -12.98
C ALA A 97 -3.87 -17.52 -12.28
N ILE A 98 -4.13 -18.59 -13.02
CA ILE A 98 -3.92 -19.96 -12.54
C ILE A 98 -2.48 -20.35 -12.84
N ALA A 99 -1.72 -20.65 -11.79
CA ALA A 99 -0.36 -21.15 -11.93
C ALA A 99 -0.38 -22.64 -12.30
N VAL A 100 0.41 -23.01 -13.31
CA VAL A 100 0.62 -24.40 -13.73
C VAL A 100 2.11 -24.73 -13.75
N GLN A 101 2.45 -26.01 -13.66
CA GLN A 101 3.84 -26.46 -13.78
C GLN A 101 4.43 -26.06 -15.15
N GLN A 102 5.72 -25.74 -15.17
CA GLN A 102 6.42 -25.38 -16.41
C GLN A 102 6.33 -26.54 -17.42
N GLY A 103 5.91 -26.22 -18.65
CA GLY A 103 5.71 -27.22 -19.70
C GLY A 103 4.40 -28.00 -19.62
N SER A 104 3.51 -27.68 -18.66
CA SER A 104 2.21 -28.33 -18.56
C SER A 104 1.28 -27.98 -19.74
N PRO A 105 0.63 -28.96 -20.38
CA PRO A 105 -0.37 -28.71 -21.42
C PRO A 105 -1.62 -27.99 -20.88
N LEU A 106 -1.79 -27.95 -19.56
CA LEU A 106 -2.90 -27.25 -18.90
C LEU A 106 -2.86 -25.75 -19.14
N LYS A 107 -1.69 -25.16 -19.44
CA LYS A 107 -1.59 -23.73 -19.76
C LYS A 107 -2.51 -23.35 -20.91
N ASP A 108 -2.43 -24.12 -22.00
CA ASP A 108 -3.18 -23.82 -23.22
C ASP A 108 -4.65 -24.22 -23.09
N GLN A 109 -4.95 -25.25 -22.29
CA GLN A 109 -6.34 -25.62 -21.99
C GLN A 109 -7.03 -24.51 -21.18
N PHE A 110 -6.39 -23.99 -20.13
CA PHE A 110 -6.98 -22.90 -19.33
C PHE A 110 -7.06 -21.57 -20.08
N ASN A 111 -6.13 -21.29 -20.98
CA ASN A 111 -6.16 -20.05 -21.77
C ASN A 111 -7.25 -20.06 -22.87
N ASN A 112 -7.70 -21.24 -23.30
CA ASN A 112 -8.69 -21.42 -24.36
C ASN A 112 -10.05 -21.93 -23.86
N ALA A 113 -10.20 -22.11 -22.54
CA ALA A 113 -11.47 -22.46 -21.89
C ALA A 113 -12.37 -21.24 -21.80
#